data_AF-A0A2H0DS35-F1
#
_entry.id   AF-A0A2H0DS35-F1
#
_cell.length_a   1.000
_cell.length_b   1.000
_cell.length_c   1.000
_cell.angle_alpha   90.00
_cell.angle_beta   90.00
_cell.angle_gamma   90.00
#
_symmetry.space_group_name_H-M   'P 1'
#
loop_
_entity.id
_entity.type
_entity.pdbx_description
1 polymer ?
#
loop_
_entity_poly.entity_id
_entity_poly.type
_entity_poly.pdbx_seq_one_letter_code
_entity_poly.pdbx_strand_id
1 'polypeptide(L)'
;MSPFKPISFDDYVVRHLKANKDENERDFRERLREAVNARKSGRLCDCGNPIWAVGSAVAGFMCFPCMTGEANPSGDFEIDEALEPTRG
;
A
#
# COMPACT_ATOMS: atom_id res chain seq x y z
N MET A 1 9.75 9.61 -9.82
CA MET A 1 10.07 8.70 -8.69
C MET A 1 9.08 9.01 -7.58
N SER A 2 8.51 7.97 -6.97
CA SER A 2 7.57 8.13 -5.87
C SER A 2 8.30 8.55 -4.58
N PRO A 3 7.71 9.42 -3.73
CA PRO A 3 8.33 9.83 -2.47
C PRO A 3 8.39 8.72 -1.41
N PHE A 4 7.58 7.67 -1.51
CA PHE A 4 7.58 6.55 -0.55
C PHE A 4 8.90 5.77 -0.51
N LYS A 5 9.18 5.14 0.63
CA LYS A 5 10.24 4.13 0.76
C LYS A 5 9.79 2.82 0.12
N PRO A 6 10.48 2.32 -0.93
CA PRO A 6 10.13 1.03 -1.51
C PRO A 6 10.42 -0.10 -0.50
N ILE A 7 9.54 -1.10 -0.46
CA ILE A 7 9.74 -2.36 0.26
C ILE A 7 9.19 -3.51 -0.58
N SER A 8 9.79 -4.69 -0.49
CA SER A 8 9.24 -5.87 -1.15
C SER A 8 7.92 -6.30 -0.49
N PHE A 9 7.08 -7.00 -1.26
CA PHE A 9 5.82 -7.54 -0.76
C PHE A 9 6.01 -8.42 0.50
N ASP A 10 6.94 -9.38 0.43
CA ASP A 10 7.16 -10.33 1.53
C ASP A 10 7.81 -9.67 2.76
N ASP A 11 8.74 -8.73 2.57
CA ASP A 11 9.34 -7.99 3.69
C ASP A 11 8.29 -7.17 4.44
N TYR A 12 7.35 -6.56 3.71
CA TYR A 12 6.25 -5.84 4.34
C TYR A 12 5.30 -6.78 5.10
N VAL A 13 4.97 -7.95 4.55
CA VAL A 13 4.17 -8.97 5.24
C VAL A 13 4.83 -9.40 6.55
N VAL A 14 6.12 -9.75 6.51
CA VAL A 14 6.87 -10.12 7.72
C VAL A 14 6.86 -9.00 8.75
N ARG A 15 7.03 -7.75 8.31
CA ARG A 15 7.00 -6.58 9.20
C ARG A 15 5.61 -6.38 9.83
N HIS A 16 4.55 -6.48 9.05
CA HIS A 16 3.17 -6.30 9.51
C HIS A 16 2.79 -7.35 10.56
N LEU A 17 3.09 -8.63 10.31
CA LEU A 17 2.81 -9.74 11.23
C LEU A 17 3.69 -9.71 12.49
N LYS A 18 4.87 -9.05 12.43
CA LYS A 18 5.66 -8.79 13.64
C LYS A 18 4.98 -7.78 14.56
N ALA A 19 4.31 -6.77 14.01
CA ALA A 19 3.60 -5.73 14.76
C ALA A 19 2.17 -6.14 15.16
N ASN A 20 1.51 -6.97 14.36
CA ASN A 20 0.11 -7.38 14.53
C ASN A 20 0.03 -8.90 14.70
N LYS A 21 0.19 -9.38 15.95
CA LYS A 21 0.31 -10.82 16.25
C LYS A 21 -0.96 -11.63 16.02
N ASP A 22 -2.12 -10.99 16.07
CA ASP A 22 -3.43 -11.63 15.88
C ASP A 22 -3.90 -11.57 14.41
N GLU A 23 -3.13 -10.91 13.53
CA GLU A 23 -3.45 -10.83 12.11
C GLU A 23 -3.26 -12.19 11.44
N ASN A 24 -4.24 -12.60 10.62
CA ASN A 24 -4.12 -13.81 9.82
C ASN A 24 -3.21 -13.54 8.61
N GLU A 25 -2.08 -14.25 8.51
CA GLU A 25 -1.12 -14.05 7.42
C GLU A 25 -1.74 -14.22 6.02
N ARG A 26 -2.56 -15.26 5.82
CA ARG A 26 -3.14 -15.55 4.51
C ARG A 26 -4.10 -14.43 4.11
N ASP A 27 -5.02 -14.07 5.00
CA ASP A 27 -6.03 -13.06 4.72
C ASP A 27 -5.39 -11.67 4.55
N PHE A 28 -4.31 -11.37 5.29
CA PHE A 28 -3.53 -10.14 5.09
C PHE A 28 -2.80 -10.11 3.73
N ARG A 29 -2.15 -11.22 3.34
CA ARG A 29 -1.50 -11.34 2.03
C ARG A 29 -2.50 -11.14 0.90
N GLU A 30 -3.70 -11.69 1.00
CA GLU A 30 -4.77 -11.53 0.02
C GLU A 30 -5.18 -10.06 -0.12
N ARG A 31 -5.47 -9.38 1.00
CA ARG A 31 -5.81 -7.94 1.01
C ARG A 31 -4.69 -7.06 0.47
N LEU A 32 -3.44 -7.34 0.84
CA LEU A 32 -2.28 -6.58 0.34
C LEU A 32 -2.09 -6.78 -1.16
N ARG A 33 -2.24 -8.02 -1.66
CA ARG A 33 -2.15 -8.33 -3.10
C ARG A 33 -3.25 -7.63 -3.88
N GLU A 34 -4.48 -7.62 -3.36
CA GLU A 34 -5.60 -6.88 -3.95
C GLU A 34 -5.29 -5.39 -4.04
N ALA A 35 -4.82 -4.78 -2.95
CA ALA A 35 -4.46 -3.36 -2.92
C ALA A 35 -3.34 -3.00 -3.90
N VAL A 36 -2.30 -3.84 -3.98
CA VAL A 36 -1.20 -3.67 -4.95
C VAL A 36 -1.71 -3.74 -6.38
N ASN A 37 -2.52 -4.74 -6.71
CA ASN A 37 -3.08 -4.89 -8.05
C ASN A 37 -4.00 -3.72 -8.40
N ALA A 38 -4.87 -3.31 -7.49
CA ALA A 38 -5.74 -2.14 -7.67
C ALA A 38 -4.92 -0.87 -7.94
N ARG A 39 -3.82 -0.69 -7.20
CA ARG A 39 -2.90 0.44 -7.40
C ARG A 39 -2.25 0.40 -8.78
N LYS A 40 -1.74 -0.75 -9.20
CA LYS A 40 -1.13 -0.98 -10.52
C LYS A 40 -2.13 -0.77 -11.67
N SER A 41 -3.40 -1.10 -11.46
CA SER A 41 -4.49 -0.85 -12.41
C SER A 41 -4.96 0.61 -12.43
N GLY A 42 -4.31 1.51 -11.69
CA GLY A 42 -4.63 2.93 -11.70
C GLY A 42 -5.82 3.32 -10.82
N ARG A 43 -6.24 2.47 -9.87
CA ARG A 43 -7.32 2.83 -8.93
C ARG A 43 -6.95 4.10 -8.16
N LEU A 44 -7.95 4.97 -8.03
CA LEU A 44 -7.87 6.24 -7.29
C LEU A 44 -8.71 6.17 -6.03
N CYS A 45 -8.32 6.96 -5.04
CA CYS A 45 -9.12 7.34 -3.89
C CYS A 45 -10.21 8.32 -4.33
N ASP A 46 -11.26 8.49 -3.52
CA ASP A 46 -12.37 9.41 -3.80
C ASP A 46 -11.91 10.88 -3.97
N CYS A 47 -10.77 11.26 -3.38
CA CYS A 47 -10.19 12.58 -3.58
C CYS A 47 -9.45 12.76 -4.92
N GLY A 48 -9.36 11.70 -5.73
CA GLY A 48 -8.69 11.67 -7.03
C GLY A 48 -7.21 11.27 -6.99
N ASN A 49 -6.61 11.13 -5.81
CA ASN A 49 -5.22 10.69 -5.71
C ASN A 49 -5.09 9.17 -5.90
N PRO A 50 -3.96 8.70 -6.46
CA PRO A 50 -3.41 7.38 -6.18
C PRO A 50 -3.73 6.77 -4.82
N ILE A 51 -4.30 5.55 -4.79
CA ILE A 51 -4.38 4.80 -3.54
C ILE A 51 -2.97 4.47 -3.01
N TRP A 52 -2.85 4.30 -1.70
CA TRP A 52 -1.63 3.82 -1.05
C TRP A 52 -1.83 2.34 -0.72
N ALA A 53 -1.14 1.42 -1.41
CA ALA A 53 -1.47 0.00 -1.36
C ALA A 53 -1.28 -0.59 0.04
N VAL A 54 -0.16 -0.24 0.70
CA VAL A 54 0.11 -0.60 2.10
C VAL A 54 -1.04 -0.21 3.03
N GLY A 55 -1.47 1.06 3.01
CA GLY A 55 -2.59 1.51 3.84
C GLY A 55 -3.91 0.86 3.41
N SER A 56 -4.10 0.69 2.10
CA SER A 56 -5.35 0.18 1.54
C SER A 56 -5.65 -1.27 1.90
N ALA A 57 -4.63 -2.07 2.17
CA ALA A 57 -4.78 -3.43 2.69
C ALA A 57 -5.50 -3.47 4.05
N VAL A 58 -5.44 -2.38 4.81
CA VAL A 58 -5.97 -2.29 6.18
C VAL A 58 -7.23 -1.43 6.26
N ALA A 59 -7.26 -0.29 5.56
CA ALA A 59 -8.30 0.73 5.73
C ALA A 59 -9.12 1.01 4.46
N GLY A 60 -9.14 0.06 3.52
CA GLY A 60 -9.83 0.23 2.23
C GLY A 60 -9.08 1.17 1.29
N PHE A 61 -9.50 1.25 0.03
CA PHE A 61 -8.79 1.90 -1.09
C PHE A 61 -8.60 3.43 -0.99
N MET A 62 -7.90 3.89 0.05
CA MET A 62 -7.61 5.29 0.34
C MET A 62 -6.19 5.66 -0.06
N CYS A 63 -6.01 6.94 -0.41
CA CYS A 63 -4.68 7.51 -0.59
C CYS A 63 -4.03 7.85 0.77
N PHE A 64 -2.71 8.01 0.78
CA PHE A 64 -1.96 8.37 2.00
C PHE A 64 -2.50 9.64 2.68
N PRO A 65 -2.68 10.79 2.00
CA PRO A 65 -3.20 11.99 2.67
C PRO A 65 -4.59 11.84 3.29
N CYS A 66 -5.50 11.09 2.64
CA CYS A 66 -6.82 10.84 3.21
C CYS A 66 -6.76 9.94 4.45
N MET A 67 -5.78 9.04 4.51
CA MET A 67 -5.62 8.11 5.62
C MET A 67 -4.90 8.73 6.82
N THR A 68 -3.85 9.51 6.58
CA THR A 68 -2.97 10.03 7.64
C THR A 68 -3.21 11.51 7.96
N GLY A 69 -3.82 12.26 7.04
CA GLY A 69 -3.86 13.73 7.09
C GLY A 69 -2.53 14.40 6.70
N GLU A 70 -1.52 13.61 6.31
CA GLU A 70 -0.19 14.12 5.97
C GLU A 70 0.01 14.25 4.45
N ALA A 71 0.74 15.29 4.03
CA ALA A 71 1.02 15.53 2.62
C ALA A 71 2.26 14.77 2.10
N ASN A 72 3.20 14.44 2.99
CA ASN A 72 4.51 13.89 2.59
C ASN A 72 4.69 12.44 3.06
N PRO A 73 4.72 11.46 2.15
CA PRO A 73 4.87 10.05 2.52
C PRO A 73 6.33 9.57 2.56
N SER A 74 7.33 10.45 2.53
CA SER A 74 8.74 10.02 2.43
C SER A 74 9.26 9.24 3.65
N GLY A 75 8.51 9.24 4.74
CA GLY A 75 8.76 8.41 5.91
C GLY A 75 8.27 6.97 5.77
N ASP A 76 7.31 6.74 4.87
CA ASP A 76 6.41 5.59 4.85
C ASP A 76 6.73 4.61 3.74
N PHE A 77 6.36 3.36 3.96
CA PHE A 77 6.57 2.29 3.00
C PHE A 77 5.48 2.27 1.93
N GLU A 78 5.87 1.91 0.72
CA GLU A 78 4.97 1.41 -0.31
C GLU A 78 5.60 0.18 -0.98
N ILE A 79 4.77 -0.74 -1.44
CA ILE A 79 5.26 -1.94 -2.13
C ILE A 79 5.94 -1.52 -3.43
N ASP A 80 7.16 -2.00 -3.64
CA ASP A 80 8.00 -1.68 -4.81
C ASP A 80 7.28 -1.85 -6.15
N GLU A 81 6.57 -2.97 -6.35
CA GLU A 81 5.81 -3.26 -7.56
C GLU A 81 4.59 -2.35 -7.78
N ALA A 82 4.16 -1.60 -6.74
CA ALA A 82 3.09 -0.60 -6.83
C ALA A 82 3.63 0.80 -7.18
N LEU A 83 4.95 1.00 -7.16
CA LEU A 83 5.61 2.25 -7.51
C LEU A 83 6.03 2.32 -8.99
N GLU A 84 6.16 1.17 -9.66
CA GLU A 84 6.47 1.14 -11.07
C GLU A 84 5.22 1.44 -11.92
N PRO A 85 5.29 2.37 -12.90
CA PRO A 85 4.21 2.50 -13.86
C PRO A 85 4.12 1.20 -14.66
N THR A 86 2.91 0.64 -14.80
CA THR A 86 2.63 -0.36 -15.83
C THR A 86 3.04 0.25 -17.17
N ARG A 87 4.19 -0.17 -17.71
CA ARG A 87 4.61 0.15 -19.07
C ARG A 87 3.62 -0.56 -19.99
N GLY A 88 2.64 0.19 -20.48
CA GLY A 88 1.90 -0.16 -21.69
C GLY A 88 2.79 0.04 -22.91
#